data_AF-A0A7L0NJF7-F1
#
_entry.id   AF-A0A7L0NJF7-F1
#
_cell.length_a   1.000
_cell.length_b   1.000
_cell.length_c   1.000
_cell.angle_alpha   90.00
_cell.angle_beta   90.00
_cell.angle_gamma   90.00
#
_symmetry.space_group_name_H-M   'P 1'
#
loop_
_entity.id
_entity.type
_entity.pdbx_description
1 polymer ?
#
loop_
_entity_poly.entity_id
_entity_poly.type
_entity_poly.pdbx_seq_one_letter_code
_entity_poly.pdbx_strand_id
1 'polypeptide(L)'
;EFMQASWDIEEVQAKGIQQLASFVKDKSAFPYLLKITRVITFAMKTHVTSLNLQVDGCRLLLEILSPALERGVVMALDEGVATCLLATVRKHAGNEELLSLLCTLLMMLSASEVTAGNLRKVGVIPDLLSILRRFLHNDEICFSCCGALWSLAVSENNADQEVLESAVPVTSAVLQKNLQNGAVSESACSALWALSLQGCLTDHDYEPATALLLDALRMNPERAVLVKNGCLALASLLRVSEIAALTFITDSKGSGIDLIKDMYHLYFNDPGVVGAVCLLMKEMVQYDEVMLDMLSQKMDKLLSEIKIQFPFS
;
A
#
# COMPACT_ATOMS: atom_id res chain seq x y z
N GLU A 1 3.23 21.08 29.55
CA GLU A 1 3.69 22.26 30.31
C GLU A 1 5.19 22.48 30.18
N PHE A 2 6.06 21.58 30.67
CA PHE A 2 7.52 21.73 30.51
C PHE A 2 7.97 21.95 29.06
N MET A 3 7.58 21.07 28.12
CA MET A 3 7.90 21.24 26.69
C MET A 3 7.25 22.49 26.07
N GLN A 4 6.11 22.96 26.59
CA GLN A 4 5.41 24.13 26.03
C GLN A 4 6.04 25.45 26.50
N ALA A 5 6.59 25.49 27.71
CA ALA A 5 7.22 26.68 28.28
C ALA A 5 8.55 27.04 27.59
N SER A 6 9.25 26.05 27.03
CA SER A 6 10.53 26.21 26.34
C SER A 6 10.49 25.50 24.98
N TRP A 7 9.47 25.83 24.19
CA TRP A 7 9.20 25.21 22.90
C TRP A 7 10.31 25.43 21.88
N ASP A 8 11.02 26.56 21.98
CA ASP A 8 12.11 27.01 21.13
C ASP A 8 13.47 26.42 21.51
N ILE A 9 13.59 25.69 22.62
CA ILE A 9 14.85 25.07 23.06
C ILE A 9 14.89 23.59 22.66
N GLU A 10 15.72 23.25 21.68
CA GLU A 10 15.85 21.87 21.15
C GLU A 10 16.13 20.84 22.25
N GLU A 11 17.08 21.12 23.14
CA GLU A 11 17.45 20.19 24.23
C GLU A 11 16.29 19.90 25.18
N VAL A 12 15.44 20.90 25.44
CA VAL A 12 14.23 20.73 26.25
C VAL A 12 13.23 19.85 25.54
N GLN A 13 13.04 20.05 24.23
CA GLN A 13 12.15 19.21 23.43
C GLN A 13 12.65 17.76 23.35
N ALA A 14 13.95 17.54 23.11
CA ALA A 14 14.55 16.21 23.06
C ALA A 14 14.37 15.45 24.39
N LYS A 15 14.69 16.10 25.52
CA LYS A 15 14.45 15.53 26.87
C LYS A 15 12.97 15.24 27.11
N GLY A 16 12.09 16.13 26.65
CA GLY A 16 10.64 15.95 26.74
C GLY A 16 10.14 14.73 25.97
N ILE A 17 10.60 14.53 24.73
CA ILE A 17 10.28 13.35 23.91
C ILE A 17 10.77 12.07 24.60
N GLN A 18 11.99 12.06 25.13
CA GLN A 18 12.52 10.91 25.86
C GLN A 18 11.67 10.56 27.10
N GLN A 19 11.23 11.57 27.85
CA GLN A 19 10.33 11.36 28.98
C GLN A 19 8.97 10.81 28.53
N LEU A 20 8.40 11.33 27.44
CA LEU A 20 7.14 10.81 26.89
C LEU A 20 7.29 9.35 26.44
N ALA A 21 8.42 8.96 25.86
CA ALA A 21 8.70 7.57 25.49
C ALA A 21 8.68 6.62 26.68
N SER A 22 9.17 7.06 27.85
CA SER A 22 9.06 6.26 29.07
C SER A 22 7.62 6.08 29.56
N PHE A 23 6.76 7.08 29.32
CA PHE A 23 5.36 7.07 29.74
C PHE A 23 4.45 6.24 28.82
N VAL A 24 4.65 6.30 27.51
CA VAL A 24 3.82 5.61 26.50
C VAL A 24 3.84 4.08 26.65
N LYS A 25 4.89 3.53 27.28
CA LYS A 25 4.97 2.09 27.60
C LYS A 25 3.90 1.62 28.59
N ASP A 26 3.23 2.54 29.28
CA ASP A 26 2.11 2.24 30.16
C ASP A 26 0.76 2.32 29.41
N LYS A 27 -0.10 1.33 29.63
CA LYS A 27 -1.48 1.27 29.09
C LYS A 27 -2.37 2.41 29.63
N SER A 28 -1.92 3.19 30.61
CA SER A 28 -2.61 4.40 31.05
C SER A 28 -2.53 5.58 30.06
N ALA A 29 -1.64 5.51 29.05
CA ALA A 29 -1.39 6.61 28.11
C ALA A 29 -2.45 6.75 26.99
N PHE A 30 -3.30 5.74 26.75
CA PHE A 30 -4.25 5.70 25.62
C PHE A 30 -5.19 6.93 25.51
N PRO A 31 -5.79 7.43 26.61
CA PRO A 31 -6.64 8.62 26.56
C PRO A 31 -5.89 9.89 26.11
N TYR A 32 -4.56 9.89 26.18
CA TYR A 32 -3.72 11.05 25.92
C TYR A 32 -2.97 10.98 24.57
N LEU A 33 -3.12 9.90 23.79
CA LEU A 33 -2.31 9.68 22.58
C LEU A 33 -2.42 10.82 21.56
N LEU A 34 -3.62 11.38 21.36
CA LEU A 34 -3.80 12.52 20.46
C LEU A 34 -3.05 13.77 20.96
N LYS A 35 -3.09 14.03 22.27
CA LYS A 35 -2.38 15.17 22.89
C LYS A 35 -0.87 14.95 22.80
N ILE A 36 -0.40 13.74 23.09
CA ILE A 36 1.02 13.37 22.99
C ILE A 36 1.51 13.53 21.55
N THR A 37 0.75 13.00 20.57
CA THR A 37 1.05 13.11 19.13
C THR A 37 1.22 14.57 18.72
N ARG A 38 0.28 15.45 19.11
CA ARG A 38 0.36 16.89 18.82
C ARG A 38 1.57 17.58 19.44
N VAL A 39 1.94 17.21 20.67
CA VAL A 39 3.12 17.76 21.33
C VAL A 39 4.40 17.34 20.61
N ILE A 40 4.49 16.07 20.22
CA ILE A 40 5.65 15.53 19.48
C ILE A 40 5.77 16.22 18.12
N THR A 41 4.67 16.28 17.34
CA THR A 41 4.70 16.89 16.00
C THR A 41 4.93 18.39 16.06
N PHE A 42 4.47 19.08 17.10
CA PHE A 42 4.80 20.48 17.31
C PHE A 42 6.30 20.70 17.58
N ALA A 43 6.91 19.86 18.42
CA ALA A 43 8.35 19.89 18.66
C ALA A 43 9.14 19.60 17.37
N MET A 44 8.76 18.56 16.63
CA MET A 44 9.34 18.19 15.34
C MET A 44 9.25 19.33 14.32
N LYS A 45 8.08 19.97 14.20
CA LYS A 45 7.87 21.10 13.29
C LYS A 45 8.75 22.30 13.64
N THR A 46 8.88 22.61 14.93
CA THR A 46 9.71 23.73 15.42
C THR A 46 11.19 23.49 15.13
N HIS A 47 11.65 22.26 15.37
CA HIS A 47 13.05 21.85 15.24
C HIS A 47 13.28 20.98 14.01
N VAL A 48 12.67 21.36 12.87
CA VAL A 48 12.67 20.55 11.64
C VAL A 48 14.09 20.25 11.12
N THR A 49 15.09 21.08 11.46
CA THR A 49 16.50 20.87 11.08
C THR A 49 17.22 19.83 11.94
N SER A 50 16.75 19.56 13.16
CA SER A 50 17.40 18.61 14.07
C SER A 50 17.03 17.18 13.72
N LEU A 51 17.92 16.49 13.01
CA LEU A 51 17.72 15.10 12.60
C LEU A 51 17.43 14.19 13.80
N ASN A 52 18.18 14.34 14.90
CA ASN A 52 17.99 13.52 16.10
C ASN A 52 16.58 13.68 16.67
N LEU A 53 16.09 14.92 16.76
CA LEU A 53 14.74 15.19 17.24
C LEU A 53 13.66 14.63 16.30
N GLN A 54 13.89 14.68 14.98
CA GLN A 54 12.96 14.05 14.02
C GLN A 54 12.92 12.53 14.20
N VAL A 55 14.09 11.89 14.33
CA VAL A 55 14.19 10.43 14.53
C VAL A 55 13.52 10.01 15.83
N ASP A 56 13.82 10.68 16.94
CA ASP A 56 13.22 10.38 18.25
C ASP A 56 11.71 10.62 18.24
N GLY A 57 11.26 11.70 17.61
CA GLY A 57 9.84 12.00 17.43
C GLY A 57 9.12 10.93 16.60
N CYS A 58 9.65 10.56 15.44
CA CYS A 58 9.09 9.52 14.58
C CYS A 58 9.05 8.14 15.27
N ARG A 59 10.12 7.75 15.96
CA ARG A 59 10.15 6.49 16.72
C ARG A 59 9.06 6.47 17.79
N LEU A 60 8.92 7.55 18.56
CA LEU A 60 7.89 7.62 19.58
C LEU A 60 6.48 7.59 18.98
N LEU A 61 6.25 8.26 17.85
CA LEU A 61 4.96 8.18 17.16
C LEU A 61 4.63 6.75 16.71
N LEU A 62 5.61 5.99 16.20
CA LEU A 62 5.43 4.58 15.84
C LEU A 62 5.16 3.70 17.08
N GLU A 63 5.86 3.92 18.18
CA GLU A 63 5.63 3.23 19.46
C GLU A 63 4.21 3.49 20.00
N ILE A 64 3.65 4.68 19.75
CA ILE A 64 2.28 5.04 20.11
C ILE A 64 1.26 4.34 19.18
N LEU A 65 1.48 4.43 17.87
CA LEU A 65 0.47 4.06 16.89
C LEU A 65 0.36 2.56 16.67
N SER A 66 1.45 1.81 16.79
CA SER A 66 1.44 0.36 16.50
C SER A 66 0.51 -0.40 17.44
N PRO A 67 0.60 -0.24 18.77
CA PRO A 67 -0.31 -0.92 19.69
C PRO A 67 -1.74 -0.37 19.65
N ALA A 68 -1.92 0.89 19.23
CA ALA A 68 -3.24 1.48 19.05
C ALA A 68 -3.98 0.82 17.87
N LEU A 69 -3.28 0.64 16.74
CA LEU A 69 -3.82 0.00 15.55
C LEU A 69 -4.17 -1.47 15.79
N GLU A 70 -3.30 -2.21 16.48
CA GLU A 70 -3.55 -3.61 16.88
C GLU A 70 -4.83 -3.78 17.73
N ARG A 71 -5.19 -2.74 18.49
CA ARG A 71 -6.40 -2.71 19.33
C ARG A 71 -7.62 -2.15 18.61
N GLY A 72 -7.52 -1.87 17.31
CA GLY A 72 -8.57 -1.25 16.51
C GLY A 72 -8.83 0.22 16.85
N VAL A 73 -7.90 0.88 17.57
CA VAL A 73 -8.01 2.31 17.85
C VAL A 73 -7.52 3.09 16.65
N VAL A 74 -8.47 3.53 15.82
CA VAL A 74 -8.18 4.38 14.67
C VAL A 74 -7.96 5.82 15.13
N MET A 75 -6.71 6.28 15.07
CA MET A 75 -6.37 7.66 15.38
C MET A 75 -6.63 8.56 14.16
N ALA A 76 -7.65 9.43 14.28
CA ALA A 76 -7.89 10.49 13.31
C ALA A 76 -6.97 11.67 13.64
N LEU A 77 -5.94 11.87 12.81
CA LEU A 77 -5.00 12.98 12.98
C LEU A 77 -5.41 14.17 12.12
N ASP A 78 -5.19 15.36 12.66
CA ASP A 78 -5.49 16.61 11.96
C ASP A 78 -4.44 16.94 10.89
N GLU A 79 -4.80 17.90 10.03
CA GLU A 79 -3.95 18.42 8.95
C GLU A 79 -2.62 19.00 9.45
N GLY A 80 -2.55 19.45 10.71
CA GLY A 80 -1.33 19.97 11.32
C GLY A 80 -0.27 18.88 11.51
N VAL A 81 -0.69 17.68 11.91
CA VAL A 81 0.22 16.52 11.97
C VAL A 81 0.68 16.12 10.57
N ALA A 82 -0.24 16.01 9.61
CA ALA A 82 0.09 15.69 8.22
C ALA A 82 1.12 16.68 7.64
N THR A 83 0.89 17.98 7.82
CA THR A 83 1.80 19.04 7.36
C THR A 83 3.18 18.93 8.01
N CYS A 84 3.25 18.60 9.30
CA CYS A 84 4.52 18.40 10.00
C CYS A 84 5.32 17.25 9.37
N LEU A 85 4.69 16.09 9.17
CA LEU A 85 5.35 14.91 8.63
C LEU A 85 5.89 15.16 7.22
N LEU A 86 5.10 15.83 6.35
CA LEU A 86 5.57 16.18 5.00
C LEU A 86 6.71 17.20 5.04
N ALA A 87 6.68 18.18 5.95
CA ALA A 87 7.79 19.11 6.11
C ALA A 87 9.07 18.37 6.51
N THR A 88 8.98 17.38 7.40
CA THR A 88 10.12 16.52 7.79
C THR A 88 10.62 15.69 6.61
N VAL A 89 9.73 15.03 5.85
CA VAL A 89 10.07 14.27 4.63
C VAL A 89 10.86 15.14 3.65
N ARG A 90 10.37 16.35 3.35
CA ARG A 90 11.00 17.26 2.41
C ARG A 90 12.33 17.78 2.92
N LYS A 91 12.42 18.09 4.22
CA LYS A 91 13.65 18.62 4.83
C LYS A 91 14.77 17.58 4.88
N HIS A 92 14.43 16.33 5.17
CA HIS A 92 15.38 15.23 5.35
C HIS A 92 15.29 14.19 4.23
N ALA A 93 14.98 14.63 3.01
CA ALA A 93 14.79 13.73 1.89
C ALA A 93 16.02 12.82 1.67
N GLY A 94 17.24 13.27 1.95
CA GLY A 94 18.43 12.43 1.81
C GLY A 94 18.65 11.35 2.89
N ASN A 95 17.86 11.33 3.96
CA ASN A 95 18.10 10.44 5.10
C ASN A 95 17.22 9.17 5.01
N GLU A 96 17.81 8.08 4.55
CA GLU A 96 17.12 6.81 4.35
C GLU A 96 16.50 6.25 5.64
N GLU A 97 17.24 6.24 6.75
CA GLU A 97 16.76 5.70 8.03
C GLU A 97 15.55 6.45 8.58
N LEU A 98 15.56 7.78 8.52
CA LEU A 98 14.41 8.59 8.93
C LEU A 98 13.23 8.41 7.97
N LEU A 99 13.49 8.26 6.67
CA LEU A 99 12.43 8.03 5.70
C LEU A 99 11.78 6.66 5.86
N SER A 100 12.51 5.60 6.23
CA SER A 100 11.90 4.33 6.64
C SER A 100 10.86 4.53 7.74
N LEU A 101 11.24 5.24 8.82
CA LEU A 101 10.31 5.52 9.93
C LEU A 101 9.11 6.36 9.49
N LEU A 102 9.34 7.41 8.70
CA LEU A 102 8.30 8.30 8.20
C LEU A 102 7.33 7.59 7.25
N CYS A 103 7.83 6.77 6.33
CA CYS A 103 7.01 6.01 5.40
C CYS A 103 6.13 5.00 6.14
N THR A 104 6.69 4.27 7.12
CA THR A 104 5.92 3.37 7.99
C THR A 104 4.84 4.13 8.76
N LEU A 105 5.18 5.30 9.31
CA LEU A 105 4.22 6.16 10.00
C LEU A 105 3.10 6.62 9.06
N LEU A 106 3.43 7.09 7.85
CA LEU A 106 2.45 7.54 6.85
C LEU A 106 1.52 6.39 6.43
N MET A 107 2.05 5.18 6.22
CA MET A 107 1.26 3.98 5.90
C MET A 107 0.26 3.65 7.00
N MET A 108 0.69 3.64 8.26
CA MET A 108 -0.20 3.36 9.39
C MET A 108 -1.28 4.42 9.54
N LEU A 109 -0.92 5.69 9.32
CA LEU A 109 -1.83 6.81 9.40
C LEU A 109 -2.85 6.83 8.26
N SER A 110 -2.46 6.42 7.05
CA SER A 110 -3.37 6.35 5.90
C SER A 110 -4.45 5.27 6.03
N ALA A 111 -4.34 4.35 6.99
CA ALA A 111 -5.39 3.37 7.27
C ALA A 111 -6.71 4.02 7.76
N SER A 112 -6.65 5.25 8.29
CA SER A 112 -7.83 6.05 8.63
C SER A 112 -8.22 6.95 7.46
N GLU A 113 -9.46 6.86 6.97
CA GLU A 113 -9.93 7.71 5.86
C GLU A 113 -9.85 9.22 6.19
N VAL A 114 -10.10 9.60 7.44
CA VAL A 114 -9.96 11.00 7.88
C VAL A 114 -8.52 11.48 7.72
N THR A 115 -7.56 10.68 8.19
CA THR A 115 -6.14 11.01 8.11
C THR A 115 -5.62 10.91 6.67
N ALA A 116 -6.06 9.91 5.89
CA ALA A 116 -5.76 9.77 4.47
C ALA A 116 -6.25 10.99 3.68
N GLY A 117 -7.46 11.49 3.96
CA GLY A 117 -7.98 12.73 3.39
C GLY A 117 -7.11 13.95 3.71
N ASN A 118 -6.63 14.08 4.95
CA ASN A 118 -5.71 15.15 5.31
C ASN A 118 -4.35 15.02 4.63
N LEU A 119 -3.82 13.79 4.51
CA LEU A 119 -2.58 13.50 3.79
C LEU A 119 -2.68 13.81 2.28
N ARG A 120 -3.82 13.52 1.66
CA ARG A 120 -4.10 13.92 0.26
C ARG A 120 -4.10 15.44 0.11
N LYS A 121 -4.78 16.18 1.00
CA LYS A 121 -4.83 17.65 0.96
C LYS A 121 -3.46 18.32 1.03
N VAL A 122 -2.55 17.77 1.83
CA VAL A 122 -1.18 18.32 1.97
C VAL A 122 -0.23 17.86 0.85
N GLY A 123 -0.71 17.00 -0.07
CA GLY A 123 0.04 16.55 -1.24
C GLY A 123 1.11 15.50 -0.92
N VAL A 124 0.76 14.44 -0.18
CA VAL A 124 1.73 13.39 0.20
C VAL A 124 2.18 12.49 -0.96
N ILE A 125 1.32 12.28 -1.97
CA ILE A 125 1.58 11.28 -3.02
C ILE A 125 2.86 11.62 -3.81
N PRO A 126 3.08 12.85 -4.31
CA PRO A 126 4.33 13.20 -5.00
C PRO A 126 5.59 12.96 -4.15
N ASP A 127 5.52 13.22 -2.84
CA ASP A 127 6.63 12.98 -1.91
C ASP A 127 6.92 11.47 -1.78
N LEU A 128 5.89 10.62 -1.65
CA LEU A 128 6.05 9.15 -1.63
C LEU A 128 6.66 8.63 -2.94
N LEU A 129 6.20 9.12 -4.09
CA LEU A 129 6.76 8.73 -5.39
C LEU A 129 8.22 9.16 -5.54
N SER A 130 8.58 10.35 -5.03
CA SER A 130 9.97 10.80 -5.01
C SER A 130 10.85 9.94 -4.11
N ILE A 131 10.34 9.46 -2.98
CA ILE A 131 11.05 8.55 -2.08
C ILE A 131 11.29 7.21 -2.76
N LEU A 132 10.23 6.60 -3.33
CA LEU A 132 10.30 5.32 -4.03
C LEU A 132 11.32 5.33 -5.18
N ARG A 133 11.33 6.38 -6.00
CA ARG A 133 12.29 6.52 -7.10
C ARG A 133 13.74 6.55 -6.63
N ARG A 134 14.00 7.08 -5.43
CA ARG A 134 15.35 7.22 -4.88
C ARG A 134 15.81 6.00 -4.09
N PHE A 135 14.89 5.33 -3.40
CA PHE A 135 15.19 4.23 -2.48
C PHE A 135 14.53 2.92 -2.89
N LEU A 136 14.54 2.63 -4.20
CA LEU A 136 13.97 1.41 -4.77
C LEU A 136 14.66 0.12 -4.25
N HIS A 137 15.86 0.25 -3.68
CA HIS A 137 16.61 -0.84 -3.05
C HIS A 137 16.22 -1.11 -1.59
N ASN A 138 15.44 -0.23 -0.96
CA ASN A 138 15.05 -0.35 0.43
C ASN A 138 13.65 -0.96 0.53
N ASP A 139 13.60 -2.22 0.96
CA ASP A 139 12.38 -3.01 1.04
C ASP A 139 11.34 -2.42 2.01
N GLU A 140 11.78 -1.85 3.14
CA GLU A 140 10.88 -1.27 4.15
C GLU A 140 10.20 -0.01 3.61
N ILE A 141 10.95 0.85 2.93
CA ILE A 141 10.42 2.04 2.26
C ILE A 141 9.46 1.61 1.14
N CYS A 142 9.86 0.65 0.31
CA CYS A 142 9.02 0.14 -0.78
C CYS A 142 7.69 -0.41 -0.25
N PHE A 143 7.76 -1.28 0.75
CA PHE A 143 6.59 -1.86 1.41
C PHE A 143 5.65 -0.77 1.94
N SER A 144 6.21 0.19 2.69
CA SER A 144 5.43 1.20 3.39
C SER A 144 4.84 2.26 2.45
N CYS A 145 5.61 2.72 1.46
CA CYS A 145 5.11 3.64 0.44
C CYS A 145 4.01 3.02 -0.40
N CYS A 146 4.16 1.77 -0.86
CA CYS A 146 3.09 1.08 -1.60
C CYS A 146 1.84 0.87 -0.74
N GLY A 147 2.00 0.53 0.54
CA GLY A 147 0.88 0.37 1.46
C GLY A 147 0.12 1.69 1.67
N ALA A 148 0.87 2.79 1.84
CA ALA A 148 0.29 4.13 1.91
C ALA A 148 -0.43 4.51 0.61
N LEU A 149 0.18 4.25 -0.55
CA LEU A 149 -0.43 4.52 -1.86
C LEU A 149 -1.73 3.76 -2.05
N TRP A 150 -1.79 2.48 -1.67
CA TRP A 150 -3.04 1.70 -1.71
C TRP A 150 -4.15 2.38 -0.89
N SER A 151 -3.88 2.75 0.37
CA SER A 151 -4.87 3.41 1.23
C SER A 151 -5.27 4.79 0.71
N LEU A 152 -4.34 5.53 0.11
CA LEU A 152 -4.60 6.87 -0.42
C LEU A 152 -5.43 6.81 -1.72
N ALA A 153 -5.22 5.79 -2.56
CA ALA A 153 -5.87 5.62 -3.86
C ALA A 153 -7.21 4.90 -3.80
N VAL A 154 -7.48 4.05 -2.80
CA VAL A 154 -8.76 3.32 -2.70
C VAL A 154 -9.96 4.22 -2.31
N SER A 155 -9.69 5.44 -1.82
CA SER A 155 -10.73 6.37 -1.39
C SER A 155 -11.46 7.01 -2.58
N GLU A 156 -12.77 7.24 -2.42
CA GLU A 156 -13.63 7.98 -3.37
C GLU A 156 -13.32 9.48 -3.42
N ASN A 157 -12.50 10.01 -2.50
CA ASN A 157 -12.17 11.42 -2.43
C ASN A 157 -11.02 11.76 -3.38
N ASN A 158 -11.37 12.38 -4.52
CA ASN A 158 -10.54 12.97 -5.57
C ASN A 158 -9.11 13.36 -5.12
N ALA A 159 -8.18 12.41 -5.14
CA ALA A 159 -6.79 12.77 -5.36
C ALA A 159 -6.67 13.32 -6.78
N ASP A 160 -5.67 14.16 -7.02
CA ASP A 160 -5.37 14.63 -8.37
C ASP A 160 -5.07 13.42 -9.27
N GLN A 161 -5.89 13.25 -10.31
CA GLN A 161 -5.82 12.10 -11.21
C GLN A 161 -4.45 12.01 -11.89
N GLU A 162 -3.87 13.15 -12.31
CA GLU A 162 -2.56 13.20 -12.97
C GLU A 162 -1.46 12.69 -12.01
N VAL A 163 -1.59 13.04 -10.73
CA VAL A 163 -0.67 12.59 -9.69
C VAL A 163 -0.79 11.08 -9.47
N LEU A 164 -2.00 10.53 -9.45
CA LEU A 164 -2.22 9.08 -9.33
C LEU A 164 -1.74 8.31 -10.56
N GLU A 165 -1.98 8.81 -11.77
CA GLU A 165 -1.45 8.24 -13.02
C GLU A 165 0.08 8.14 -12.97
N SER A 166 0.76 9.17 -12.46
CA SER A 166 2.21 9.16 -12.30
C SER A 166 2.74 8.10 -11.31
N ALA A 167 1.86 7.52 -10.48
CA ALA A 167 2.21 6.47 -9.53
C ALA A 167 2.31 5.07 -10.16
N VAL A 168 1.64 4.83 -11.29
CA VAL A 168 1.65 3.54 -12.00
C VAL A 168 3.08 3.10 -12.36
N PRO A 169 3.88 3.86 -13.13
CA PRO A 169 5.23 3.41 -13.51
C PRO A 169 6.17 3.24 -12.30
N VAL A 170 5.99 4.04 -11.25
CA VAL A 170 6.81 3.94 -10.03
C VAL A 170 6.47 2.67 -9.26
N THR A 171 5.19 2.36 -9.10
CA THR A 171 4.73 1.15 -8.41
C THR A 171 5.10 -0.11 -9.19
N SER A 172 4.98 -0.08 -10.53
CA SER A 172 5.47 -1.15 -11.40
C SER A 172 6.97 -1.38 -11.26
N ALA A 173 7.78 -0.32 -11.16
CA ALA A 173 9.22 -0.46 -10.92
C ALA A 173 9.52 -1.10 -9.55
N VAL A 174 8.76 -0.77 -8.50
CA VAL A 174 8.87 -1.41 -7.18
C VAL A 174 8.58 -2.90 -7.28
N LEU A 175 7.47 -3.27 -7.92
CA LEU A 175 7.08 -4.67 -8.07
C LEU A 175 8.12 -5.45 -8.88
N GLN A 176 8.57 -4.90 -10.01
CA GLN A 176 9.58 -5.52 -10.86
C GLN A 176 10.90 -5.78 -10.13
N LYS A 177 11.36 -4.82 -9.32
CA LYS A 177 12.60 -4.95 -8.55
C LYS A 177 12.48 -5.98 -7.43
N ASN A 178 11.28 -6.13 -6.86
CA ASN A 178 11.06 -6.85 -5.60
C ASN A 178 10.21 -8.12 -5.76
N LEU A 179 10.17 -8.73 -6.94
CA LEU A 179 9.44 -9.97 -7.21
C LEU A 179 9.77 -11.12 -6.25
N GLN A 180 10.98 -11.16 -5.69
CA GLN A 180 11.40 -12.19 -4.71
C GLN A 180 11.06 -11.81 -3.27
N ASN A 181 10.79 -10.54 -2.98
CA ASN A 181 10.34 -10.11 -1.67
C ASN A 181 8.81 -10.10 -1.67
N GLY A 182 8.21 -11.20 -1.21
CA GLY A 182 6.76 -11.37 -1.21
C GLY A 182 5.99 -10.29 -0.46
N ALA A 183 6.55 -9.71 0.62
CA ALA A 183 5.87 -8.63 1.35
C ALA A 183 5.81 -7.34 0.54
N VAL A 184 6.92 -6.95 -0.10
CA VAL A 184 6.95 -5.76 -0.97
C VAL A 184 6.10 -5.99 -2.22
N SER A 185 6.20 -7.17 -2.84
CA SER A 185 5.38 -7.54 -3.99
C SER A 185 3.89 -7.48 -3.67
N GLU A 186 3.47 -7.99 -2.51
CA GLU A 186 2.08 -7.95 -2.06
C GLU A 186 1.59 -6.50 -1.90
N SER A 187 2.39 -5.65 -1.26
CA SER A 187 2.08 -4.23 -1.09
C SER A 187 1.99 -3.49 -2.42
N ALA A 188 2.92 -3.74 -3.35
CA ALA A 188 2.92 -3.14 -4.68
C ALA A 188 1.75 -3.62 -5.56
N CYS A 189 1.41 -4.92 -5.53
CA CYS A 189 0.21 -5.44 -6.20
C CYS A 189 -1.07 -4.80 -5.65
N SER A 190 -1.13 -4.57 -4.34
CA SER A 190 -2.26 -3.87 -3.70
C SER A 190 -2.39 -2.44 -4.23
N ALA A 191 -1.27 -1.70 -4.28
CA ALA A 191 -1.27 -0.35 -4.83
C ALA A 191 -1.66 -0.32 -6.33
N LEU A 192 -1.13 -1.23 -7.15
CA LEU A 192 -1.50 -1.34 -8.57
C LEU A 192 -2.99 -1.67 -8.76
N TRP A 193 -3.56 -2.51 -7.90
CA TRP A 193 -5.00 -2.76 -7.91
C TRP A 193 -5.80 -1.49 -7.60
N ALA A 194 -5.42 -0.72 -6.57
CA ALA A 194 -6.12 0.52 -6.27
C ALA A 194 -5.99 1.54 -7.43
N LEU A 195 -4.82 1.67 -8.03
CA LEU A 195 -4.59 2.54 -9.19
C LEU A 195 -5.39 2.10 -10.42
N SER A 196 -5.55 0.79 -10.65
CA SER A 196 -6.36 0.29 -11.77
C SER A 196 -7.86 0.52 -11.55
N LEU A 197 -8.33 0.44 -10.30
CA LEU A 197 -9.71 0.82 -9.96
C LEU A 197 -9.99 2.31 -10.20
N GLN A 198 -8.99 3.17 -9.99
CA GLN A 198 -9.06 4.61 -10.27
C GLN A 198 -8.85 4.97 -11.75
N GLY A 199 -8.69 3.98 -12.63
CA GLY A 199 -8.50 4.22 -14.07
C GLY A 199 -7.20 4.93 -14.40
N CYS A 200 -6.15 4.75 -13.58
CA CYS A 200 -4.88 5.44 -13.74
C CYS A 200 -3.95 4.82 -14.81
N LEU A 201 -4.31 3.67 -15.37
CA LEU A 201 -3.50 3.01 -16.40
C LEU A 201 -3.92 3.48 -17.79
N THR A 202 -2.91 3.70 -18.65
CA THR A 202 -3.08 4.04 -20.06
C THR A 202 -2.93 2.81 -20.95
N ASP A 203 -3.22 2.95 -22.25
CA ASP A 203 -3.09 1.87 -23.23
C ASP A 203 -1.69 1.23 -23.24
N HIS A 204 -0.65 2.02 -22.97
CA HIS A 204 0.74 1.56 -22.92
C HIS A 204 1.10 0.78 -21.65
N ASP A 205 0.28 0.87 -20.61
CA ASP A 205 0.54 0.23 -19.31
C ASP A 205 -0.07 -1.18 -19.22
N TYR A 206 -1.13 -1.48 -19.98
CA TYR A 206 -1.89 -2.73 -19.81
C TYR A 206 -1.06 -3.99 -20.05
N GLU A 207 -0.33 -4.08 -21.16
CA GLU A 207 0.54 -5.23 -21.45
C GLU A 207 1.63 -5.40 -20.38
N PRO A 208 2.50 -4.41 -20.09
CA PRO A 208 3.56 -4.59 -19.10
C PRO A 208 3.02 -4.80 -17.68
N ALA A 209 1.94 -4.13 -17.27
CA ALA A 209 1.33 -4.34 -15.97
C ALA A 209 0.76 -5.77 -15.83
N THR A 210 0.11 -6.28 -16.88
CA THR A 210 -0.44 -7.64 -16.90
C THR A 210 0.67 -8.68 -16.76
N ALA A 211 1.72 -8.58 -17.59
CA ALA A 211 2.88 -9.48 -17.52
C ALA A 211 3.56 -9.44 -16.15
N LEU A 212 3.70 -8.24 -15.56
CA LEU A 212 4.33 -8.06 -14.26
C LEU A 212 3.50 -8.64 -13.11
N LEU A 213 2.16 -8.51 -13.15
CA LEU A 213 1.27 -9.13 -12.18
C LEU A 213 1.32 -10.66 -12.26
N LEU A 214 1.39 -11.23 -13.46
CA LEU A 214 1.59 -12.67 -13.65
C LEU A 214 2.93 -13.14 -13.09
N ASP A 215 4.00 -12.38 -13.29
CA ASP A 215 5.30 -12.67 -12.70
C ASP A 215 5.28 -12.63 -11.17
N ALA A 216 4.61 -11.66 -10.58
CA ALA A 216 4.46 -11.56 -9.13
C ALA A 216 3.73 -12.78 -8.54
N LEU A 217 2.66 -13.23 -9.20
CA LEU A 217 1.89 -14.41 -8.83
C LEU A 217 2.72 -15.69 -8.93
N ARG A 218 3.53 -15.84 -9.99
CA ARG A 218 4.42 -17.01 -10.16
C ARG A 218 5.54 -17.06 -9.13
N MET A 219 6.07 -15.91 -8.73
CA MET A 219 7.21 -15.83 -7.82
C MET A 219 6.82 -15.99 -6.34
N ASN A 220 5.56 -15.72 -5.99
CA ASN A 220 5.07 -15.75 -4.60
C ASN A 220 3.72 -16.47 -4.48
N PRO A 221 3.59 -17.71 -4.98
CA PRO A 221 2.32 -18.42 -4.99
C PRO A 221 1.79 -18.70 -3.58
N GLU A 222 2.66 -18.77 -2.57
CA GLU A 222 2.30 -19.06 -1.18
C GLU A 222 1.78 -17.86 -0.37
N ARG A 223 1.65 -16.68 -1.00
CA ARG A 223 1.16 -15.45 -0.36
C ARG A 223 -0.29 -15.17 -0.74
N ALA A 224 -1.24 -15.63 0.09
CA ALA A 224 -2.68 -15.51 -0.18
C ALA A 224 -3.16 -14.08 -0.49
N VAL A 225 -2.66 -13.08 0.25
CA VAL A 225 -3.04 -11.68 0.02
C VAL A 225 -2.50 -11.15 -1.31
N LEU A 226 -1.28 -11.53 -1.68
CA LEU A 226 -0.70 -11.19 -2.98
C LEU A 226 -1.50 -11.85 -4.10
N VAL A 227 -1.84 -13.14 -3.97
CA VAL A 227 -2.63 -13.87 -4.95
C VAL A 227 -4.00 -13.21 -5.14
N LYS A 228 -4.70 -12.94 -4.03
CA LYS A 228 -5.98 -12.24 -4.05
C LYS A 228 -5.87 -10.88 -4.76
N ASN A 229 -4.95 -10.02 -4.32
CA ASN A 229 -4.86 -8.65 -4.84
C ASN A 229 -4.30 -8.61 -6.28
N GLY A 230 -3.42 -9.54 -6.64
CA GLY A 230 -2.94 -9.73 -8.01
C GLY A 230 -4.07 -10.15 -8.96
N CYS A 231 -4.91 -11.12 -8.55
CA CYS A 231 -6.10 -11.49 -9.31
C CYS A 231 -7.10 -10.33 -9.45
N LEU A 232 -7.31 -9.53 -8.39
CA LEU A 232 -8.20 -8.36 -8.44
C LEU A 232 -7.63 -7.23 -9.32
N ALA A 233 -6.30 -7.02 -9.29
CA ALA A 233 -5.62 -6.11 -10.20
C ALA A 233 -5.83 -6.56 -11.65
N LEU A 234 -5.53 -7.82 -11.97
CA LEU A 234 -5.73 -8.42 -13.29
C LEU A 234 -7.18 -8.30 -13.75
N ALA A 235 -8.15 -8.63 -12.89
CA ALA A 235 -9.57 -8.50 -13.21
C ALA A 235 -9.94 -7.06 -13.57
N SER A 236 -9.39 -6.09 -12.84
CA SER A 236 -9.60 -4.67 -13.10
C SER A 236 -9.01 -4.22 -14.44
N LEU A 237 -7.87 -4.78 -14.86
CA LEU A 237 -7.26 -4.55 -16.18
C LEU A 237 -8.08 -5.19 -17.30
N LEU A 238 -8.41 -6.48 -17.14
CA LEU A 238 -9.18 -7.25 -18.12
C LEU A 238 -10.59 -6.67 -18.32
N ARG A 239 -11.18 -6.03 -17.31
CA ARG A 239 -12.48 -5.37 -17.45
C ARG A 239 -12.52 -4.28 -18.53
N VAL A 240 -11.38 -3.63 -18.79
CA VAL A 240 -11.31 -2.41 -19.61
C VAL A 240 -10.36 -2.51 -20.79
N SER A 241 -9.58 -3.59 -20.91
CA SER A 241 -8.52 -3.70 -21.91
C SER A 241 -8.43 -5.10 -22.53
N GLU A 242 -8.71 -5.17 -23.83
CA GLU A 242 -8.47 -6.37 -24.64
C GLU A 242 -6.97 -6.71 -24.68
N ILE A 243 -6.09 -5.71 -24.69
CA ILE A 243 -4.64 -5.92 -24.64
C ILE A 243 -4.27 -6.70 -23.38
N ALA A 244 -4.77 -6.30 -22.21
CA ALA A 244 -4.54 -7.04 -20.97
C ALA A 244 -5.06 -8.49 -21.05
N ALA A 245 -6.24 -8.68 -21.64
CA ALA A 245 -6.86 -10.00 -21.78
C ALA A 245 -6.05 -10.93 -22.71
N LEU A 246 -5.56 -10.41 -23.83
CA LEU A 246 -4.70 -11.15 -24.76
C LEU A 246 -3.33 -11.43 -24.16
N THR A 247 -2.70 -10.46 -23.50
CA THR A 247 -1.44 -10.67 -22.77
C THR A 247 -1.59 -11.74 -21.69
N PHE A 248 -2.74 -11.78 -21.00
CA PHE A 248 -3.02 -12.76 -19.96
C PHE A 248 -2.97 -14.21 -20.50
N ILE A 249 -3.51 -14.48 -21.70
CA ILE A 249 -3.51 -15.83 -22.28
C ILE A 249 -2.25 -16.16 -23.10
N THR A 250 -1.57 -15.14 -23.65
CA THR A 250 -0.41 -15.31 -24.54
C THR A 250 0.94 -15.06 -23.86
N ASP A 251 0.96 -14.93 -22.53
CA ASP A 251 2.19 -14.64 -21.80
C ASP A 251 3.31 -15.65 -22.10
N SER A 252 4.53 -15.11 -22.28
CA SER A 252 5.72 -15.86 -22.69
C SER A 252 6.12 -17.01 -21.75
N LYS A 253 5.66 -16.97 -20.49
CA LYS A 253 5.94 -17.97 -19.45
C LYS A 253 4.78 -18.94 -19.22
N GLY A 254 3.77 -18.91 -20.09
CA GLY A 254 2.59 -19.78 -20.05
C GLY A 254 1.31 -19.00 -19.78
N SER A 255 0.18 -19.56 -20.24
CA SER A 255 -1.15 -18.93 -20.10
C SER A 255 -1.46 -18.63 -18.63
N GLY A 256 -1.97 -17.42 -18.37
CA GLY A 256 -2.46 -17.00 -17.07
C GLY A 256 -3.62 -17.88 -16.57
N ILE A 257 -4.32 -18.58 -17.48
CA ILE A 257 -5.41 -19.51 -17.12
C ILE A 257 -4.89 -20.70 -16.32
N ASP A 258 -3.78 -21.31 -16.73
CA ASP A 258 -3.17 -22.40 -15.97
C ASP A 258 -2.66 -21.91 -14.61
N LEU A 259 -2.09 -20.70 -14.57
CA LEU A 259 -1.65 -20.08 -13.33
C LEU A 259 -2.81 -19.89 -12.32
N ILE A 260 -3.97 -19.38 -12.76
CA ILE A 260 -5.11 -19.18 -11.84
C ILE A 260 -5.73 -20.50 -11.39
N LYS A 261 -5.65 -21.58 -12.19
CA LYS A 261 -6.05 -22.93 -11.77
C LYS A 261 -5.14 -23.42 -10.65
N ASP A 262 -3.83 -23.28 -10.80
CA ASP A 262 -2.86 -23.64 -9.77
C ASP A 262 -3.11 -22.84 -8.48
N MET A 263 -3.35 -21.54 -8.59
CA MET A 263 -3.66 -20.69 -7.44
C MET A 263 -4.99 -21.05 -6.77
N TYR A 264 -6.03 -21.36 -7.55
CA TYR A 264 -7.29 -21.87 -7.00
C TYR A 264 -7.05 -23.17 -6.22
N HIS A 265 -6.32 -24.13 -6.76
CA HIS A 265 -6.08 -25.40 -6.07
C HIS A 265 -5.23 -25.22 -4.80
N LEU A 266 -4.32 -24.24 -4.79
CA LEU A 266 -3.56 -23.88 -3.60
C LEU A 266 -4.44 -23.24 -2.51
N TYR A 267 -5.43 -22.43 -2.90
CA TYR A 267 -6.27 -21.63 -2.00
C TYR A 267 -7.75 -21.97 -2.06
N PHE A 268 -8.11 -23.20 -2.42
CA PHE A 268 -9.50 -23.58 -2.66
C PHE A 268 -10.40 -23.31 -1.44
N ASN A 269 -9.86 -23.34 -0.22
CA ASN A 269 -10.60 -23.04 1.01
C ASN A 269 -10.58 -21.56 1.46
N ASP A 270 -9.89 -20.66 0.74
CA ASP A 270 -9.85 -19.23 1.05
C ASP A 270 -10.93 -18.49 0.23
N PRO A 271 -12.04 -18.05 0.84
CA PRO A 271 -13.12 -17.40 0.10
C PRO A 271 -12.70 -16.09 -0.56
N GLY A 272 -11.70 -15.40 0.01
CA GLY A 272 -11.19 -14.15 -0.52
C GLY A 272 -10.41 -14.36 -1.82
N VAL A 273 -9.53 -15.36 -1.84
CA VAL A 273 -8.78 -15.72 -3.04
C VAL A 273 -9.71 -16.31 -4.10
N VAL A 274 -10.59 -17.24 -3.73
CA VAL A 274 -11.55 -17.85 -4.67
C VAL A 274 -12.47 -16.80 -5.28
N GLY A 275 -12.98 -15.85 -4.47
CA GLY A 275 -13.77 -14.73 -4.96
C GLY A 275 -13.02 -13.86 -5.98
N ALA A 276 -11.73 -13.60 -5.74
CA ALA A 276 -10.88 -12.86 -6.69
C ALA A 276 -10.64 -13.63 -8.01
N VAL A 277 -10.41 -14.94 -7.93
CA VAL A 277 -10.29 -15.82 -9.11
C VAL A 277 -11.60 -15.82 -9.91
N CYS A 278 -12.75 -15.97 -9.24
CA CYS A 278 -14.06 -15.92 -9.89
C CYS A 278 -14.31 -14.58 -10.59
N LEU A 279 -13.93 -13.46 -9.95
CA LEU A 279 -14.04 -12.15 -10.59
C LEU A 279 -13.17 -12.06 -11.83
N LEU A 280 -11.91 -12.51 -11.76
CA LEU A 280 -11.03 -12.55 -12.93
C LEU A 280 -11.61 -13.40 -14.06
N MET A 281 -12.12 -14.59 -13.75
CA MET A 281 -12.79 -15.46 -14.73
C MET A 281 -14.01 -14.78 -15.36
N LYS A 282 -14.81 -14.04 -14.58
CA LYS A 282 -15.93 -13.27 -15.10
C LYS A 282 -15.47 -12.19 -16.09
N GLU A 283 -14.37 -11.50 -15.81
CA GLU A 283 -13.88 -10.47 -16.72
C GLU A 283 -13.25 -11.07 -18.00
N MET A 284 -12.68 -12.28 -17.92
CA MET A 284 -12.17 -13.02 -19.07
C MET A 284 -13.24 -13.40 -20.10
N VAL A 285 -14.47 -13.68 -19.68
CA VAL A 285 -15.53 -14.13 -20.61
C VAL A 285 -16.01 -13.06 -21.59
N GLN A 286 -15.52 -11.82 -21.44
CA GLN A 286 -15.85 -10.69 -22.31
C GLN A 286 -15.18 -10.78 -23.69
N TYR A 287 -14.13 -11.60 -23.83
CA TYR A 287 -13.32 -11.67 -25.04
C TYR A 287 -13.38 -13.06 -25.66
N ASP A 288 -13.79 -13.14 -26.93
CA ASP A 288 -13.99 -14.40 -27.64
C ASP A 288 -12.72 -15.27 -27.68
N GLU A 289 -11.55 -14.65 -27.91
CA GLU A 289 -10.27 -15.37 -27.95
C GLU A 289 -9.89 -15.98 -26.59
N VAL A 290 -10.12 -15.24 -25.51
CA VAL A 290 -9.89 -15.71 -24.13
C VAL A 290 -10.90 -16.80 -23.76
N MET A 291 -12.15 -16.66 -24.18
CA MET A 291 -13.19 -17.67 -24.00
C MET A 291 -12.83 -19.00 -24.66
N LEU A 292 -12.29 -18.96 -25.88
CA LEU A 292 -11.81 -20.16 -26.57
C LEU A 292 -10.66 -20.83 -25.79
N ASP A 293 -9.72 -20.04 -25.26
CA ASP A 293 -8.63 -20.58 -24.44
C ASP A 293 -9.15 -21.19 -23.13
N MET A 294 -10.09 -20.52 -22.44
CA MET A 294 -10.75 -21.04 -21.23
C MET A 294 -11.43 -22.39 -21.47
N LEU A 295 -12.12 -22.54 -22.61
CA LEU A 295 -12.76 -23.80 -22.99
C LEU A 295 -11.71 -24.89 -23.30
N SER A 296 -10.63 -24.53 -23.99
CA SER A 296 -9.55 -25.47 -24.29
C SER A 296 -8.90 -26.02 -23.02
N GLN A 297 -8.79 -25.17 -21.99
CA GLN A 297 -8.18 -25.49 -20.70
C GLN A 297 -9.17 -26.05 -19.65
N LYS A 298 -10.43 -26.28 -20.05
CA LYS A 298 -11.49 -26.91 -19.23
C LYS A 298 -11.86 -26.12 -17.98
N MET A 299 -11.94 -24.79 -18.06
CA MET A 299 -12.35 -23.93 -16.94
C MET A 299 -13.80 -24.18 -16.46
N ASP A 300 -14.64 -24.80 -17.29
CA ASP A 300 -15.99 -25.25 -16.91
C ASP A 300 -15.96 -26.25 -15.74
N LYS A 301 -14.93 -27.08 -15.67
CA LYS A 301 -14.73 -28.02 -14.55
C LYS A 301 -14.38 -27.29 -13.27
N LEU A 302 -13.47 -26.32 -13.35
CA LEU A 302 -13.08 -25.49 -12.20
C LEU A 302 -14.28 -24.74 -11.63
N LEU A 303 -15.12 -24.13 -12.49
CA LEU A 303 -16.36 -23.47 -12.07
C LEU A 303 -17.32 -24.43 -11.36
N SER A 304 -17.42 -25.66 -11.85
CA SER A 304 -18.25 -26.69 -11.22
C SER A 304 -17.73 -27.08 -9.84
N GLU A 305 -16.41 -27.21 -9.69
CA GLU A 305 -15.75 -27.45 -8.41
C GLU A 305 -15.99 -26.32 -7.41
N ILE A 306 -15.77 -25.07 -7.84
CA ILE A 306 -16.02 -23.86 -7.03
C ILE A 306 -17.47 -23.85 -6.53
N LYS A 307 -18.44 -24.12 -7.42
CA LYS A 307 -19.86 -24.12 -7.08
C LYS A 307 -20.23 -25.21 -6.06
N ILE A 308 -19.58 -26.37 -6.12
CA ILE A 308 -19.76 -27.44 -5.14
C ILE A 308 -19.19 -27.01 -3.78
N GLN A 309 -18.04 -26.35 -3.79
CA GLN A 309 -17.35 -25.94 -2.58
C GLN A 309 -18.00 -24.73 -1.89
N PHE A 310 -18.53 -23.79 -2.67
CA PHE A 310 -19.21 -22.58 -2.20
C PHE A 310 -20.64 -22.50 -2.75
N PRO A 311 -21.57 -23.35 -2.26
CA PRO A 311 -22.92 -23.47 -2.83
C PRO A 311 -23.84 -22.25 -2.59
N PHE A 312 -23.41 -21.27 -1.79
CA PHE A 312 -24.19 -20.10 -1.41
C PHE A 312 -23.51 -18.75 -1.73
N SER A 313 -22.40 -18.76 -2.49
CA SER A 313 -21.69 -17.55 -2.92
C SER A 313 -22.03 -17.15 -4.35
#